data_AF-A0A5J4TR11-F1
#
_entry.id   AF-A0A5J4TR11-F1
#
_cell.length_a   1.000
_cell.length_b   1.000
_cell.length_c   1.000
_cell.angle_alpha   90.00
_cell.angle_beta   90.00
_cell.angle_gamma   90.00
#
_symmetry.space_group_name_H-M   'P 1'
#
loop_
_entity.id
_entity.type
_entity.pdbx_description
1 polymer ?
#
loop_
_entity_poly.entity_id
_entity_poly.type
_entity_poly.pdbx_seq_one_letter_code
_entity_poly.pdbx_strand_id
1 'polypeptide(L)'
;DNKFEGFEESYKDGTVLFFGLKSASQIIREYTIYHRGRTIDGTLQNDSATEQFIYNSIKPRNENSNRKCIYSLYENIFKFDTSAYGTYVTIREIEEAIKGQVSIPYTMPIRFRLSIPLDNILVFRMFTDYPNSLFGDLKIQFKIIPNAFAFAQVNPIISMAKSYTMNKTDLKANGPNKLKNIDLLFGNWSLGYQYTKQFTQMGCITDLITKISIESITESGLKNLMCSITPVTLSIKNYVVTEVTANLSGYKATDDCLQRVRDFFANRPFVVSTQKVKAQQFPTSATTT
;
A
#
# COMPACT_ATOMS: atom_id res chain seq x y z
N ASP A 1 36.80 19.95 17.70
CA ASP A 1 36.56 18.72 16.92
C ASP A 1 35.07 18.51 16.67
N ASN A 2 34.66 18.70 15.41
CA ASN A 2 33.27 18.72 15.01
C ASN A 2 32.74 17.27 14.90
N LYS A 3 32.45 16.65 16.04
CA LYS A 3 32.02 15.23 16.14
C LYS A 3 30.79 14.87 15.28
N PHE A 4 30.12 15.82 14.62
CA PHE A 4 28.90 15.56 13.83
C PHE A 4 29.04 15.92 12.34
N GLU A 5 30.26 16.18 11.87
CA GLU A 5 30.53 16.41 10.46
C GLU A 5 30.10 15.19 9.63
N GLY A 6 29.21 15.39 8.65
CA GLY A 6 28.59 14.31 7.83
C GLY A 6 27.25 13.74 8.33
N PHE A 7 26.72 14.21 9.48
CA PHE A 7 25.38 13.81 9.94
C PHE A 7 24.26 14.32 9.02
N GLU A 8 24.40 15.54 8.50
CA GLU A 8 23.46 16.11 7.51
C GLU A 8 23.34 15.23 6.24
N GLU A 9 24.31 14.37 5.98
CA GLU A 9 24.23 13.44 4.86
C GLU A 9 23.65 12.10 5.32
N SER A 10 24.05 11.60 6.50
CA SER A 10 23.63 10.28 6.98
C SER A 10 22.14 10.19 7.36
N TYR A 11 21.48 11.29 7.73
CA TYR A 11 20.03 11.25 8.09
C TYR A 11 19.13 10.95 6.88
N LYS A 12 19.60 11.25 5.66
CA LYS A 12 18.82 11.07 4.42
C LYS A 12 18.61 9.59 4.09
N ASP A 13 19.60 8.76 4.44
CA ASP A 13 19.55 7.31 4.30
C ASP A 13 18.65 6.68 5.38
N GLY A 14 18.50 7.38 6.50
CA GLY A 14 17.74 6.93 7.66
C GLY A 14 16.36 7.55 7.80
N THR A 15 15.95 8.53 6.99
CA THR A 15 14.59 9.08 6.98
C THR A 15 13.82 8.50 5.81
N VAL A 16 12.61 7.98 6.08
CA VAL A 16 11.86 7.17 5.11
C VAL A 16 10.41 7.65 5.00
N LEU A 17 9.92 7.69 3.77
CA LEU A 17 8.51 7.82 3.42
C LEU A 17 7.94 6.47 3.00
N PHE A 18 6.80 6.11 3.55
CA PHE A 18 5.98 5.03 3.04
C PHE A 18 5.05 5.54 1.94
N PHE A 19 4.98 4.83 0.82
CA PHE A 19 4.07 5.05 -0.29
C PHE A 19 3.21 3.81 -0.50
N GLY A 20 1.88 3.92 -0.45
CA GLY A 20 1.05 2.73 -0.57
C GLY A 20 -0.44 2.94 -0.38
N LEU A 21 -1.11 1.89 0.09
CA LEU A 21 -2.53 1.87 0.41
C LEU A 21 -2.74 1.62 1.90
N LYS A 22 -3.75 2.25 2.49
CA LYS A 22 -4.20 1.92 3.86
C LYS A 22 -4.87 0.53 3.90
N SER A 23 -5.65 0.21 2.87
CA SER A 23 -6.27 -1.10 2.66
C SER A 23 -6.25 -1.45 1.18
N ALA A 24 -5.92 -2.70 0.85
CA ALA A 24 -6.03 -3.18 -0.53
C ALA A 24 -7.47 -3.23 -1.04
N SER A 25 -8.46 -3.25 -0.15
CA SER A 25 -9.88 -3.26 -0.54
C SER A 25 -10.34 -1.98 -1.22
N GLN A 26 -9.53 -0.91 -1.17
CA GLN A 26 -9.89 0.41 -1.69
C GLN A 26 -9.38 0.66 -3.11
N ILE A 27 -8.57 -0.25 -3.68
CA ILE A 27 -7.91 0.02 -4.95
C ILE A 27 -8.83 -0.19 -6.16
N ILE A 28 -9.70 -1.20 -6.15
CA ILE A 28 -10.58 -1.50 -7.29
C ILE A 28 -11.86 -0.68 -7.17
N ARG A 29 -12.14 0.14 -8.18
CA ARG A 29 -13.37 0.93 -8.30
C ARG A 29 -14.47 0.14 -8.97
N GLU A 30 -14.18 -0.29 -10.18
CA GLU A 30 -15.11 -0.93 -11.09
C GLU A 30 -14.45 -2.21 -11.58
N TYR A 31 -15.23 -3.27 -11.77
CA TYR A 31 -14.74 -4.47 -12.44
C TYR A 31 -15.81 -5.11 -13.31
N THR A 32 -15.36 -5.90 -14.27
CA THR A 32 -16.19 -6.73 -15.13
C THR A 32 -15.44 -8.02 -15.42
N ILE A 33 -16.16 -9.15 -15.40
CA ILE A 33 -15.55 -10.46 -15.60
C ILE A 33 -15.98 -11.00 -16.96
N TYR A 34 -14.98 -11.56 -17.66
CA TYR A 34 -15.13 -12.16 -18.96
C TYR A 34 -14.74 -13.63 -18.91
N HIS A 35 -15.48 -14.45 -19.64
CA HIS A 35 -15.16 -15.84 -19.90
C HIS A 35 -15.24 -16.10 -21.41
N ARG A 36 -14.16 -16.61 -21.99
CA ARG A 36 -14.04 -16.88 -23.44
C ARG A 36 -14.45 -15.69 -24.33
N GLY A 37 -14.03 -14.48 -23.93
CA GLY A 37 -14.30 -13.24 -24.66
C GLY A 37 -15.73 -12.70 -24.51
N ARG A 38 -16.58 -13.32 -23.69
CA ARG A 38 -17.93 -12.84 -23.38
C ARG A 38 -18.02 -12.33 -21.95
N THR A 39 -18.69 -11.19 -21.76
CA THR A 39 -19.01 -10.69 -20.42
C THR A 39 -19.93 -11.67 -19.70
N ILE A 40 -19.62 -11.98 -18.44
CA ILE A 40 -20.52 -12.76 -17.59
C ILE A 40 -21.62 -11.82 -17.07
N ASP A 41 -22.87 -12.18 -17.31
CA ASP A 41 -24.02 -11.40 -16.87
C ASP A 41 -24.01 -11.21 -15.33
N GLY A 42 -24.39 -10.02 -14.87
CA GLY A 42 -24.39 -9.66 -13.45
C GLY A 42 -23.02 -9.39 -12.81
N THR A 43 -21.91 -9.44 -13.57
CA THR A 43 -20.56 -9.19 -13.01
C THR A 43 -20.05 -7.75 -13.16
N LEU A 44 -20.84 -6.87 -13.79
CA LEU A 44 -20.53 -5.44 -13.84
C LEU A 44 -20.73 -4.84 -12.44
N GLN A 45 -19.62 -4.52 -11.77
CA GLN A 45 -19.62 -3.81 -10.50
C GLN A 45 -19.07 -2.40 -10.69
N ASN A 46 -19.81 -1.40 -10.25
CA ASN A 46 -19.42 0.01 -10.34
C ASN A 46 -18.89 0.59 -9.02
N ASP A 47 -19.12 -0.10 -7.89
CA ASP A 47 -18.63 0.27 -6.57
C ASP A 47 -18.08 -0.93 -5.80
N SER A 48 -16.93 -1.42 -6.28
CA SER A 48 -16.23 -2.54 -5.66
C SER A 48 -15.61 -2.19 -4.31
N ALA A 49 -15.29 -0.91 -4.07
CA ALA A 49 -14.71 -0.49 -2.79
C ALA A 49 -15.72 -0.64 -1.65
N THR A 50 -16.97 -0.23 -1.86
CA THR A 50 -18.05 -0.43 -0.88
C THR A 50 -18.36 -1.92 -0.69
N GLU A 51 -18.42 -2.69 -1.77
CA GLU A 51 -18.61 -4.15 -1.72
C GLU A 51 -17.56 -4.81 -0.82
N GLN A 52 -16.28 -4.56 -1.09
CA GLN A 52 -15.18 -5.14 -0.32
C GLN A 52 -15.15 -4.63 1.12
N PHE A 53 -15.55 -3.37 1.37
CA PHE A 53 -15.65 -2.81 2.72
C PHE A 53 -16.73 -3.51 3.57
N ILE A 54 -17.92 -3.72 3.00
CA ILE A 54 -19.01 -4.46 3.67
C ILE A 54 -18.53 -5.88 4.00
N TYR A 55 -17.89 -6.54 3.03
CA TYR A 55 -17.37 -7.89 3.24
C TYR A 55 -16.32 -7.97 4.33
N ASN A 56 -15.38 -7.04 4.36
CA ASN A 56 -14.38 -6.97 5.43
C ASN A 56 -15.00 -6.71 6.81
N SER A 57 -16.12 -5.98 6.86
CA SER A 57 -16.81 -5.64 8.11
C SER A 57 -17.56 -6.83 8.72
N ILE A 58 -18.06 -7.76 7.90
CA ILE A 58 -18.76 -8.97 8.37
C ILE A 58 -17.81 -10.13 8.66
N LYS A 59 -16.58 -10.11 8.13
CA LYS A 59 -15.60 -11.18 8.35
C LYS A 59 -15.13 -11.20 9.81
N PRO A 60 -15.01 -12.39 10.44
CA PRO A 60 -14.51 -12.49 11.81
C PRO A 60 -13.07 -11.99 11.88
N ARG A 61 -12.74 -11.30 12.97
CA ARG A 61 -11.45 -10.60 13.15
C ARG A 61 -10.24 -11.52 12.95
N ASN A 62 -10.35 -12.79 13.33
CA ASN A 62 -9.29 -13.79 13.19
C ASN A 62 -8.95 -14.11 11.73
N GLU A 63 -9.92 -14.05 10.82
CA GLU A 63 -9.68 -14.23 9.38
C GLU A 63 -9.02 -12.98 8.77
N ASN A 64 -9.35 -11.80 9.29
CA ASN A 64 -8.75 -10.54 8.84
C ASN A 64 -7.33 -10.30 9.39
N SER A 65 -7.00 -10.83 10.57
CA SER A 65 -5.69 -10.63 11.22
C SER A 65 -4.60 -11.59 10.74
N ASN A 66 -4.97 -12.78 10.28
CA ASN A 66 -4.01 -13.84 9.95
C ASN A 66 -3.43 -13.73 8.53
N ARG A 67 -3.93 -12.80 7.72
CA ARG A 67 -3.42 -12.58 6.37
C ARG A 67 -2.42 -11.42 6.38
N LYS A 68 -1.17 -11.74 6.05
CA LYS A 68 -0.14 -10.74 5.76
C LYS A 68 -0.61 -9.91 4.56
N CYS A 69 -0.35 -8.61 4.61
CA CYS A 69 -0.84 -7.67 3.61
C CYS A 69 -2.38 -7.71 3.57
N ILE A 70 -3.10 -7.14 4.55
CA ILE A 70 -4.50 -6.67 4.34
C ILE A 70 -4.60 -5.16 4.64
N TYR A 71 -3.92 -4.72 5.69
CA TYR A 71 -3.94 -3.33 6.14
C TYR A 71 -2.53 -2.81 6.36
N SER A 72 -2.25 -1.62 5.85
CA SER A 72 -1.07 -0.86 6.27
C SER A 72 -1.47 -0.09 7.51
N LEU A 73 -1.35 -0.73 8.68
CA LEU A 73 -1.49 -0.04 9.95
C LEU A 73 -0.24 0.80 10.20
N TYR A 74 -0.44 1.92 10.89
CA TYR A 74 0.67 2.80 11.19
C TYR A 74 1.72 2.12 12.07
N GLU A 75 1.27 1.31 13.02
CA GLU A 75 2.13 0.49 13.89
C GLU A 75 2.97 -0.52 13.11
N ASN A 76 2.46 -1.01 11.98
CA ASN A 76 3.19 -1.90 11.09
C ASN A 76 4.21 -1.13 10.25
N ILE A 77 3.80 0.04 9.73
CA ILE A 77 4.69 0.94 8.99
C ILE A 77 5.87 1.38 9.85
N PHE A 78 5.57 1.75 11.09
CA PHE A 78 6.53 2.12 12.13
C PHE A 78 7.59 1.03 12.37
N LYS A 79 7.23 -0.25 12.20
CA LYS A 79 8.16 -1.39 12.33
C LYS A 79 8.88 -1.74 11.02
N PHE A 80 8.62 -1.02 9.93
CA PHE A 80 9.02 -1.40 8.57
C PHE A 80 8.61 -2.82 8.24
N ASP A 81 7.33 -3.11 8.48
CA ASP A 81 6.75 -4.40 8.16
C ASP A 81 6.73 -4.58 6.63
N THR A 82 7.38 -5.63 6.15
CA THR A 82 7.40 -6.00 4.73
C THR A 82 6.02 -6.43 4.22
N SER A 83 5.06 -6.64 5.10
CA SER A 83 3.67 -6.94 4.76
C SER A 83 2.79 -5.70 4.57
N ALA A 84 3.34 -4.49 4.67
CA ALA A 84 2.60 -3.28 4.31
C ALA A 84 2.33 -3.20 2.80
N TYR A 85 1.19 -2.63 2.39
CA TYR A 85 0.81 -2.48 0.99
C TYR A 85 1.43 -1.26 0.35
N GLY A 86 2.72 -1.33 0.15
CA GLY A 86 3.44 -0.19 -0.36
C GLY A 86 4.91 -0.48 -0.47
N THR A 87 5.65 0.60 -0.58
CA THR A 87 7.09 0.58 -0.51
C THR A 87 7.58 1.70 0.37
N TYR A 88 8.77 1.50 0.89
CA TYR A 88 9.51 2.47 1.65
C TYR A 88 10.53 3.11 0.71
N VAL A 89 10.60 4.43 0.74
CA VAL A 89 11.56 5.20 -0.05
C VAL A 89 12.26 6.16 0.90
N THR A 90 13.58 6.12 0.91
CA THR A 90 14.43 7.02 1.69
C THR A 90 14.43 8.42 1.10
N ILE A 91 14.72 9.43 1.92
CA ILE A 91 14.93 10.80 1.43
C ILE A 91 16.11 10.83 0.44
N ARG A 92 17.14 10.01 0.65
CA ARG A 92 18.26 9.82 -0.29
C ARG A 92 17.80 9.46 -1.70
N GLU A 93 16.99 8.40 -1.81
CA GLU A 93 16.49 7.92 -3.11
C GLU A 93 15.64 8.98 -3.81
N ILE A 94 14.85 9.76 -3.05
CA ILE A 94 14.08 10.88 -3.60
C ILE A 94 15.00 11.98 -4.11
N GLU A 95 15.97 12.44 -3.30
CA GLU A 95 16.93 13.47 -3.69
C GLU A 95 17.71 13.07 -4.94
N GLU A 96 18.18 11.83 -5.01
CA GLU A 96 18.89 11.29 -6.17
C GLU A 96 17.99 11.22 -7.41
N ALA A 97 16.73 10.79 -7.26
CA ALA A 97 15.79 10.69 -8.37
C ALA A 97 15.41 12.07 -8.96
N ILE A 98 15.33 13.10 -8.11
CA ILE A 98 15.01 14.47 -8.54
C ILE A 98 16.24 15.28 -8.95
N LYS A 99 17.45 14.79 -8.64
CA LYS A 99 18.71 15.47 -8.98
C LYS A 99 18.80 15.71 -10.48
N GLY A 100 18.97 16.97 -10.87
CA GLY A 100 19.08 17.38 -12.28
C GLY A 100 17.75 17.55 -13.01
N GLN A 101 16.60 17.32 -12.38
CA GLN A 101 15.33 17.74 -12.93
C GLN A 101 15.20 19.26 -12.83
N VAL A 102 14.83 19.91 -13.93
CA VAL A 102 14.76 21.37 -14.04
C VAL A 102 13.30 21.87 -13.91
N SER A 103 12.32 20.99 -14.15
CA SER A 103 10.89 21.32 -14.13
C SER A 103 10.23 20.87 -12.83
N ILE A 104 9.56 21.81 -12.15
CA ILE A 104 8.67 21.55 -11.02
C ILE A 104 7.24 21.35 -11.57
N PRO A 105 6.46 20.36 -11.08
CA PRO A 105 6.79 19.42 -10.02
C PRO A 105 7.78 18.32 -10.46
N TYR A 106 8.70 17.96 -9.55
CA TYR A 106 9.62 16.85 -9.75
C TYR A 106 8.89 15.51 -9.83
N THR A 107 9.46 14.56 -10.56
CA THR A 107 8.83 13.25 -10.79
C THR A 107 9.79 12.12 -10.44
N MET A 108 9.30 11.11 -9.72
CA MET A 108 10.06 9.90 -9.40
C MET A 108 9.22 8.67 -9.72
N PRO A 109 9.75 7.69 -10.49
CA PRO A 109 9.05 6.43 -10.69
C PRO A 109 9.10 5.59 -9.41
N ILE A 110 7.93 5.16 -8.93
CA ILE A 110 7.82 4.24 -7.78
C ILE A 110 7.19 2.94 -8.26
N ARG A 111 7.88 1.82 -8.04
CA ARG A 111 7.40 0.48 -8.38
C ARG A 111 7.27 -0.36 -7.12
N PHE A 112 6.10 -0.94 -6.91
CA PHE A 112 5.84 -1.85 -5.81
C PHE A 112 4.75 -2.86 -6.18
N ARG A 113 4.65 -3.93 -5.40
CA ARG A 113 3.66 -4.99 -5.60
C ARG A 113 2.51 -4.84 -4.61
N LEU A 114 1.30 -5.12 -5.08
CA LEU A 114 0.07 -5.10 -4.28
C LEU A 114 -0.60 -6.47 -4.38
N SER A 115 -0.92 -7.08 -3.25
CA SER A 115 -1.64 -8.36 -3.15
C SER A 115 -3.12 -8.17 -2.86
N ILE A 116 -4.01 -8.14 -3.84
CA ILE A 116 -5.44 -7.90 -3.56
C ILE A 116 -6.14 -9.22 -3.16
N PRO A 117 -6.82 -9.29 -2.01
CA PRO A 117 -7.56 -10.48 -1.62
C PRO A 117 -8.79 -10.68 -2.51
N LEU A 118 -8.72 -11.65 -3.43
CA LEU A 118 -9.82 -11.93 -4.37
C LEU A 118 -11.10 -12.39 -3.67
N ASP A 119 -10.99 -13.04 -2.51
CA ASP A 119 -12.14 -13.49 -1.72
C ASP A 119 -12.90 -12.34 -1.02
N ASN A 120 -12.43 -11.10 -1.16
CA ASN A 120 -13.20 -9.90 -0.82
C ASN A 120 -14.08 -9.41 -1.98
N ILE A 121 -13.79 -9.86 -3.20
CA ILE A 121 -14.62 -9.60 -4.37
C ILE A 121 -15.70 -10.68 -4.43
N LEU A 122 -16.95 -10.25 -4.33
CA LEU A 122 -18.17 -11.05 -4.24
C LEU A 122 -18.17 -12.21 -5.23
N VAL A 123 -17.88 -11.90 -6.50
CA VAL A 123 -17.93 -12.90 -7.57
C VAL A 123 -16.91 -14.01 -7.31
N PHE A 124 -15.65 -13.66 -7.00
CA PHE A 124 -14.59 -14.64 -6.76
C PHE A 124 -14.75 -15.42 -5.46
N ARG A 125 -15.45 -14.86 -4.46
CA ARG A 125 -15.81 -15.63 -3.26
C ARG A 125 -16.69 -16.82 -3.60
N MET A 126 -17.67 -16.67 -4.49
CA MET A 126 -18.49 -17.82 -4.89
C MET A 126 -17.70 -18.88 -5.65
N PHE A 127 -16.63 -18.47 -6.34
CA PHE A 127 -15.76 -19.41 -7.04
C PHE A 127 -14.89 -20.25 -6.09
N THR A 128 -14.62 -19.87 -4.84
CA THR A 128 -13.86 -20.76 -3.92
C THR A 128 -14.62 -22.04 -3.60
N ASP A 129 -15.96 -21.97 -3.63
CA ASP A 129 -16.84 -23.10 -3.33
C ASP A 129 -17.25 -23.88 -4.59
N TYR A 130 -16.73 -23.48 -5.76
CA TYR A 130 -17.11 -24.06 -7.04
C TYR A 130 -15.95 -24.91 -7.65
N PRO A 131 -16.24 -25.99 -8.41
CA PRO A 131 -15.24 -26.71 -9.21
C PRO A 131 -14.66 -25.85 -10.35
N ASN A 132 -13.73 -24.96 -10.01
CA ASN A 132 -13.13 -23.97 -10.93
C ASN A 132 -12.38 -24.59 -12.11
N SER A 133 -11.90 -25.84 -11.98
CA SER A 133 -11.18 -26.56 -13.03
C SER A 133 -12.01 -26.82 -14.30
N LEU A 134 -13.32 -26.53 -14.26
CA LEU A 134 -14.26 -26.66 -15.36
C LEU A 134 -14.43 -25.38 -16.18
N PHE A 135 -14.18 -24.21 -15.58
CA PHE A 135 -14.40 -22.91 -16.21
C PHE A 135 -13.26 -22.52 -17.15
N GLY A 136 -12.06 -23.02 -16.88
CA GLY A 136 -10.86 -22.49 -17.50
C GLY A 136 -10.65 -21.03 -17.09
N ASP A 137 -10.05 -20.25 -17.99
CA ASP A 137 -9.55 -18.92 -17.64
C ASP A 137 -10.65 -17.86 -17.60
N LEU A 138 -10.70 -17.12 -16.49
CA LEU A 138 -11.47 -15.90 -16.34
C LEU A 138 -10.55 -14.69 -16.58
N LYS A 139 -11.08 -13.66 -17.24
CA LYS A 139 -10.40 -12.37 -17.36
C LYS A 139 -11.18 -11.33 -16.58
N ILE A 140 -10.47 -10.60 -15.72
CA ILE A 140 -11.02 -9.43 -15.03
C ILE A 140 -10.51 -8.16 -15.72
N GLN A 141 -11.44 -7.30 -16.08
CA GLN A 141 -11.13 -5.90 -16.41
C GLN A 141 -11.53 -5.05 -15.22
N PHE A 142 -10.65 -4.16 -14.78
CA PHE A 142 -10.94 -3.30 -13.64
C PHE A 142 -10.41 -1.88 -13.84
N LYS A 143 -11.01 -0.93 -13.13
CA LYS A 143 -10.50 0.44 -12.96
C LYS A 143 -10.06 0.63 -11.52
N ILE A 144 -8.99 1.39 -11.30
CA ILE A 144 -8.50 1.67 -9.96
C ILE A 144 -9.02 3.02 -9.43
N ILE A 145 -8.93 3.22 -8.11
CA ILE A 145 -9.18 4.50 -7.43
C ILE A 145 -7.81 5.14 -7.09
N PRO A 146 -7.33 6.14 -7.86
CA PRO A 146 -6.06 6.80 -7.55
C PRO A 146 -6.07 7.49 -6.17
N ASN A 147 -7.25 7.96 -5.75
CA ASN A 147 -7.45 8.58 -4.45
C ASN A 147 -7.28 7.60 -3.27
N ALA A 148 -7.20 6.29 -3.51
CA ALA A 148 -6.93 5.32 -2.43
C ALA A 148 -5.46 5.33 -1.98
N PHE A 149 -4.56 5.87 -2.80
CA PHE A 149 -3.14 5.96 -2.45
C PHE A 149 -2.89 7.02 -1.38
N ALA A 150 -2.03 6.65 -0.44
CA ALA A 150 -1.61 7.49 0.66
C ALA A 150 -0.11 7.34 0.90
N PHE A 151 0.45 8.30 1.62
CA PHE A 151 1.81 8.26 2.10
C PHE A 151 1.88 8.63 3.58
N ALA A 152 2.96 8.22 4.23
CA ALA A 152 3.23 8.58 5.61
C ALA A 152 4.75 8.66 5.83
N GLN A 153 5.22 9.68 6.54
CA GLN A 153 6.60 9.70 7.00
C GLN A 153 6.76 8.74 8.15
N VAL A 154 7.72 7.83 8.07
CA VAL A 154 8.07 6.91 9.17
C VAL A 154 8.82 7.69 10.24
N ASN A 155 8.73 7.26 11.50
CA ASN A 155 9.32 7.98 12.62
C ASN A 155 10.83 8.10 12.36
N PRO A 156 11.39 9.31 12.20
CA PRO A 156 12.78 9.48 11.79
C PRO A 156 13.76 8.81 12.77
N ILE A 157 13.46 8.80 14.06
CA ILE A 157 14.29 8.16 15.09
C ILE A 157 14.40 6.66 14.80
N ILE A 158 13.26 6.01 14.60
CA ILE A 158 13.21 4.56 14.43
C ILE A 158 13.68 4.15 13.05
N SER A 159 13.33 4.93 12.05
CA SER A 159 13.82 4.79 10.68
C SER A 159 15.35 4.86 10.65
N MET A 160 15.94 5.85 11.32
CA MET A 160 17.39 5.97 11.45
C MET A 160 17.96 4.78 12.22
N ALA A 161 17.41 4.45 13.39
CA ALA A 161 17.89 3.33 14.21
C ALA A 161 17.89 2.01 13.41
N LYS A 162 16.85 1.77 12.62
CA LYS A 162 16.71 0.59 11.78
C LYS A 162 17.69 0.60 10.60
N SER A 163 17.85 1.73 9.91
CA SER A 163 18.85 1.89 8.85
C SER A 163 20.27 1.59 9.36
N TYR A 164 20.60 2.05 10.57
CA TYR A 164 21.89 1.79 11.20
C TYR A 164 22.08 0.34 11.65
N THR A 165 21.02 -0.33 12.11
CA THR A 165 21.10 -1.76 12.46
C THR A 165 21.22 -2.64 11.23
N MET A 166 20.56 -2.29 10.12
CA MET A 166 20.64 -3.00 8.84
C MET A 166 22.02 -2.83 8.18
N ASN A 167 22.60 -1.62 8.23
CA ASN A 167 23.92 -1.32 7.63
C ASN A 167 25.10 -1.52 8.60
N LYS A 168 24.92 -2.31 9.67
CA LYS A 168 25.88 -2.45 10.76
C LYS A 168 27.25 -2.99 10.32
N THR A 169 27.29 -3.81 9.28
CA THR A 169 28.55 -4.33 8.68
C THR A 169 29.33 -3.23 7.97
N ASP A 170 28.67 -2.40 7.18
CA ASP A 170 29.28 -1.30 6.44
C ASP A 170 29.68 -0.14 7.37
N LEU A 171 28.93 0.06 8.46
CA LEU A 171 29.27 1.02 9.51
C LEU A 171 30.50 0.61 10.31
N LYS A 172 30.69 -0.69 10.58
CA LYS A 172 31.91 -1.19 11.23
C LYS A 172 33.14 -0.99 10.34
N ALA A 173 32.99 -1.12 9.02
CA ALA A 173 34.05 -0.83 8.06
C ALA A 173 34.41 0.67 7.99
N ASN A 174 33.44 1.56 8.25
CA ASN A 174 33.63 3.02 8.27
C ASN A 174 34.17 3.60 9.60
N GLY A 175 34.52 2.75 10.57
CA GLY A 175 35.23 3.13 11.80
C GLY A 175 34.33 3.47 13.01
N PRO A 176 34.87 3.34 14.25
CA PRO A 176 34.10 3.40 15.50
C PRO A 176 33.52 4.78 15.86
N ASN A 177 34.01 5.87 15.24
CA ASN A 177 33.52 7.23 15.52
C ASN A 177 32.10 7.47 14.99
N LYS A 178 31.74 6.88 13.83
CA LYS A 178 30.42 7.07 13.22
C LYS A 178 29.31 6.47 14.09
N LEU A 179 29.59 5.34 14.74
CA LEU A 179 28.66 4.65 15.65
C LEU A 179 28.39 5.44 16.95
N LYS A 180 29.46 5.97 17.58
CA LYS A 180 29.35 6.75 18.84
C LYS A 180 28.50 8.01 18.69
N ASN A 181 28.54 8.65 17.53
CA ASN A 181 27.75 9.86 17.27
C ASN A 181 26.25 9.57 17.21
N ILE A 182 25.87 8.38 16.73
CA ILE A 182 24.48 7.92 16.60
C ILE A 182 23.90 7.59 17.98
N ASP A 183 24.67 6.93 18.85
CA ASP A 183 24.24 6.64 20.23
C ASP A 183 24.00 7.94 21.02
N LEU A 184 24.87 8.94 20.84
CA LEU A 184 24.70 10.29 21.40
C LEU A 184 23.44 11.00 20.85
N LEU A 185 23.06 10.75 19.59
CA LEU A 185 21.86 11.32 18.98
C LEU A 185 20.58 10.75 19.56
N PHE A 186 20.53 9.44 19.79
CA PHE A 186 19.37 8.80 20.45
C PHE A 186 19.23 9.22 21.91
N GLY A 187 20.35 9.47 22.61
CA GLY A 187 20.34 9.97 23.99
C GLY A 187 19.93 11.44 24.12
N ASN A 188 20.26 12.27 23.13
CA ASN A 188 19.98 13.72 23.13
C ASN A 188 18.68 14.10 22.39
N TRP A 189 17.96 13.14 21.80
CA TRP A 189 16.67 13.40 21.16
C TRP A 189 15.64 13.77 22.25
N SER A 190 15.46 15.06 22.50
CA SER A 190 14.57 15.53 23.55
C SER A 190 13.11 15.19 23.25
N LEU A 191 12.38 14.87 24.32
CA LEU A 191 10.97 14.50 24.43
C LEU A 191 9.96 15.53 23.85
N GLY A 192 10.41 16.62 23.22
CA GLY A 192 9.56 17.71 22.72
C GLY A 192 9.04 17.54 21.30
N TYR A 193 9.59 16.62 20.50
CA TYR A 193 9.13 16.41 19.13
C TYR A 193 7.87 15.53 19.09
N GLN A 194 6.72 16.16 18.84
CA GLN A 194 5.46 15.46 18.63
C GLN A 194 5.36 14.98 17.17
N TYR A 195 5.69 13.71 16.97
CA TYR A 195 5.51 13.02 15.70
C TYR A 195 4.03 12.65 15.49
N THR A 196 3.43 13.18 14.43
CA THR A 196 2.02 12.91 14.12
C THR A 196 1.84 11.58 13.40
N LYS A 197 1.06 10.69 14.01
CA LYS A 197 0.73 9.39 13.45
C LYS A 197 -0.40 9.45 12.43
N GLN A 198 -0.10 9.87 11.21
CA GLN A 198 -1.11 10.01 10.16
C GLN A 198 -0.65 9.52 8.79
N PHE A 199 -1.63 9.09 8.01
CA PHE A 199 -1.51 8.92 6.58
C PHE A 199 -2.07 10.17 5.90
N THR A 200 -1.37 10.63 4.87
CA THR A 200 -1.81 11.71 4.00
C THR A 200 -2.21 11.11 2.66
N GLN A 201 -3.40 11.46 2.18
CA GLN A 201 -3.86 11.06 0.86
C GLN A 201 -3.02 11.75 -0.22
N MET A 202 -2.75 11.06 -1.32
CA MET A 202 -2.08 11.68 -2.47
C MET A 202 -2.88 12.89 -2.98
N GLY A 203 -2.20 14.00 -3.23
CA GLY A 203 -2.79 15.28 -3.63
C GLY A 203 -3.09 16.23 -2.46
N CYS A 204 -3.00 15.77 -1.21
CA CYS A 204 -3.15 16.63 -0.03
C CYS A 204 -1.81 17.23 0.42
N ILE A 205 -1.87 18.44 0.97
CA ILE A 205 -0.73 19.11 1.62
C ILE A 205 -0.53 18.48 3.00
N THR A 206 0.72 18.20 3.36
CA THR A 206 1.08 17.78 4.71
C THR A 206 2.47 18.26 5.09
N ASP A 207 2.68 18.47 6.37
CA ASP A 207 3.95 18.86 6.93
C ASP A 207 4.86 17.63 7.06
N LEU A 208 6.00 17.65 6.34
CA LEU A 208 7.02 16.62 6.40
C LEU A 208 8.31 17.17 7.00
N ILE A 209 9.03 16.34 7.75
CA ILE A 209 10.42 16.67 8.11
C ILE A 209 11.27 16.47 6.86
N THR A 210 11.83 17.57 6.37
CA THR A 210 12.70 17.58 5.18
C THR A 210 14.18 17.64 5.54
N LYS A 211 14.51 18.20 6.71
CA LYS A 211 15.90 18.30 7.19
C LYS A 211 15.97 18.03 8.69
N ILE A 212 17.03 17.35 9.12
CA ILE A 212 17.38 17.17 10.53
C ILE A 212 18.79 17.76 10.72
N SER A 213 18.91 18.78 11.56
CA SER A 213 20.18 19.42 11.92
C SER A 213 20.44 19.31 13.42
N ILE A 214 21.69 19.55 13.82
CA ILE A 214 22.10 19.55 15.23
C ILE A 214 22.57 20.95 15.56
N GLU A 215 21.92 21.60 16.52
CA GLU A 215 22.34 22.90 17.04
C GLU A 215 22.93 22.76 18.44
N SER A 216 24.09 23.38 18.67
CA SER A 216 24.65 23.52 20.01
C SER A 216 23.92 24.64 20.74
N ILE A 217 23.21 24.32 21.82
CA ILE A 217 22.39 25.31 22.51
C ILE A 217 23.19 26.10 23.56
N THR A 218 24.32 25.58 24.06
CA THR A 218 25.12 26.26 25.10
C THR A 218 26.60 25.81 25.13
N GLU A 219 27.47 26.63 25.75
CA GLU A 219 28.88 26.31 26.10
C GLU A 219 29.03 25.02 26.94
N SER A 220 27.94 24.53 27.54
CA SER A 220 27.88 23.28 28.32
C SER A 220 27.93 21.99 27.46
N GLY A 221 27.89 22.11 26.12
CA GLY A 221 28.02 20.97 25.20
C GLY A 221 26.72 20.20 24.93
N LEU A 222 25.58 20.64 25.46
CA LEU A 222 24.25 20.10 25.13
C LEU A 222 23.85 20.47 23.70
N LYS A 223 23.49 19.44 22.92
CA LYS A 223 23.10 19.57 21.50
C LYS A 223 21.69 19.04 21.31
N ASN A 224 20.78 19.85 20.78
CA ASN A 224 19.45 19.41 20.41
C ASN A 224 19.38 19.16 18.90
N LEU A 225 18.53 18.20 18.54
CA LEU A 225 18.14 17.96 17.16
C LEU A 225 17.03 18.92 16.77
N MET A 226 17.28 19.71 15.73
CA MET A 226 16.28 20.57 15.10
C MET A 226 15.75 19.89 13.85
N CYS A 227 14.43 19.75 13.76
CA CYS A 227 13.74 19.24 12.58
C CYS A 227 13.16 20.43 11.81
N SER A 228 13.57 20.61 10.57
CA SER A 228 12.91 21.54 9.66
C SER A 228 11.68 20.85 9.08
N ILE A 229 10.52 21.46 9.31
CA ILE A 229 9.23 20.99 8.82
C ILE A 229 8.87 21.85 7.60
N THR A 230 8.46 21.21 6.52
CA THR A 230 8.05 21.89 5.29
C THR A 230 6.73 21.32 4.80
N PRO A 231 5.76 22.15 4.38
CA PRO A 231 4.55 21.66 3.74
C PRO A 231 4.89 21.11 2.35
N VAL A 232 4.51 19.86 2.11
CA VAL A 232 4.77 19.13 0.86
C VAL A 232 3.46 18.59 0.31
N THR A 233 3.32 18.61 -1.02
CA THR A 233 2.25 17.91 -1.74
C THR A 233 2.86 16.82 -2.60
N LEU A 234 2.49 15.56 -2.37
CA LEU A 234 2.84 14.44 -3.21
C LEU A 234 1.62 14.03 -4.03
N SER A 235 1.77 13.93 -5.34
CA SER A 235 0.66 13.58 -6.25
C SER A 235 1.08 12.49 -7.22
N ILE A 236 0.10 11.72 -7.69
CA ILE A 236 0.32 10.70 -8.70
C ILE A 236 0.10 11.34 -10.07
N LYS A 237 1.18 11.50 -10.83
CA LYS A 237 1.11 12.01 -12.21
C LYS A 237 0.47 10.97 -13.14
N ASN A 238 0.98 9.74 -13.09
CA ASN A 238 0.55 8.61 -13.91
C ASN A 238 0.76 7.29 -13.14
N TYR A 239 0.06 6.24 -13.54
CA TYR A 239 0.27 4.88 -13.05
C TYR A 239 0.13 3.88 -14.19
N VAL A 240 0.86 2.76 -14.09
CA VAL A 240 0.80 1.66 -15.06
C VAL A 240 0.79 0.35 -14.28
N VAL A 241 -0.19 -0.51 -14.56
CA VAL A 241 -0.21 -1.87 -14.06
C VAL A 241 0.65 -2.72 -15.00
N THR A 242 1.77 -3.23 -14.50
CA THR A 242 2.75 -3.96 -15.32
C THR A 242 2.49 -5.46 -15.37
N GLU A 243 2.02 -6.04 -14.26
CA GLU A 243 1.77 -7.47 -14.12
C GLU A 243 0.62 -7.68 -13.13
N VAL A 244 -0.25 -8.65 -13.42
CA VAL A 244 -1.33 -9.08 -12.52
C VAL A 244 -1.34 -10.60 -12.50
N THR A 245 -1.17 -11.17 -11.30
CA THR A 245 -1.20 -12.62 -11.07
C THR A 245 -2.25 -12.92 -10.02
N ALA A 246 -3.14 -13.88 -10.32
CA ALA A 246 -4.27 -14.26 -9.48
C ALA A 246 -4.30 -15.78 -9.33
N ASN A 247 -4.25 -16.26 -8.09
CA ASN A 247 -4.40 -17.68 -7.77
C ASN A 247 -5.69 -17.87 -6.98
N LEU A 248 -6.63 -18.65 -7.54
CA LEU A 248 -7.88 -19.00 -6.88
C LEU A 248 -7.97 -20.52 -6.74
N SER A 249 -7.86 -21.00 -5.50
CA SER A 249 -8.10 -22.41 -5.21
C SER A 249 -9.60 -22.71 -5.34
N GLY A 250 -9.95 -23.75 -6.11
CA GLY A 250 -11.32 -24.24 -6.19
C GLY A 250 -11.68 -25.18 -5.04
N TYR A 251 -12.94 -25.62 -5.05
CA TYR A 251 -13.42 -26.58 -4.07
C TYR A 251 -12.69 -27.92 -4.19
N LYS A 252 -12.45 -28.59 -3.04
CA LYS A 252 -11.76 -29.87 -2.93
C LYS A 252 -12.65 -31.04 -3.40
N ALA A 253 -13.01 -31.04 -4.68
CA ALA A 253 -13.76 -32.12 -5.32
C ALA A 253 -12.84 -33.32 -5.61
N THR A 254 -13.39 -34.54 -5.55
CA THR A 254 -12.70 -35.75 -6.00
C THR A 254 -12.62 -35.78 -7.53
N ASP A 255 -11.65 -36.52 -8.08
CA ASP A 255 -11.49 -36.65 -9.53
C ASP A 255 -12.75 -37.25 -10.19
N ASP A 256 -13.42 -38.21 -9.54
CA ASP A 256 -14.68 -38.79 -10.03
C ASP A 256 -15.81 -37.73 -10.11
N CYS A 257 -15.91 -36.86 -9.10
CA CYS A 257 -16.87 -35.76 -9.13
C CYS A 257 -16.55 -34.79 -10.27
N LEU A 258 -15.28 -34.39 -10.42
CA LEU A 258 -14.85 -33.51 -11.50
C LEU A 258 -15.17 -34.11 -12.88
N GLN A 259 -14.94 -35.41 -13.07
CA GLN A 259 -15.24 -36.09 -14.35
C GLN A 259 -16.73 -36.09 -14.65
N ARG A 260 -17.58 -36.44 -13.69
CA ARG A 260 -19.05 -36.41 -13.87
C ARG A 260 -19.55 -35.01 -14.22
N VAL A 261 -18.98 -33.97 -13.60
CA VAL A 261 -19.38 -32.59 -13.90
C VAL A 261 -18.88 -32.17 -15.30
N ARG A 262 -17.67 -32.61 -15.73
CA ARG A 262 -17.21 -32.42 -17.12
C ARG A 262 -18.19 -33.06 -18.11
N ASP A 263 -18.59 -34.30 -17.88
CA ASP A 263 -19.51 -35.03 -18.75
C ASP A 263 -20.89 -34.36 -18.79
N PHE A 264 -21.37 -33.85 -17.64
CA PHE A 264 -22.65 -33.14 -17.54
C PHE A 264 -22.68 -31.85 -18.38
N PHE A 265 -21.60 -31.06 -18.35
CA PHE A 265 -21.49 -29.80 -19.11
C PHE A 265 -20.92 -29.96 -20.52
N ALA A 266 -20.48 -31.15 -20.92
CA ALA A 266 -19.94 -31.39 -22.26
C ALA A 266 -20.93 -30.97 -23.37
N ASN A 267 -22.23 -31.15 -23.13
CA ASN A 267 -23.30 -30.85 -24.09
C ASN A 267 -24.31 -29.80 -23.58
N ARG A 268 -24.01 -29.09 -22.48
CA ARG A 268 -24.94 -28.12 -21.86
C ARG A 268 -24.29 -26.75 -21.69
N PRO A 269 -25.03 -25.65 -21.89
CA PRO A 269 -24.52 -24.32 -21.58
C PRO A 269 -24.25 -24.20 -20.09
N PHE A 270 -23.12 -23.60 -19.77
CA PHE A 270 -22.71 -23.36 -18.40
C PHE A 270 -23.47 -22.15 -17.84
N VAL A 271 -24.23 -22.33 -16.76
CA VAL A 271 -24.95 -21.24 -16.08
C VAL A 271 -24.31 -21.00 -14.71
N VAL A 272 -23.63 -19.87 -14.57
CA VAL A 272 -23.18 -19.39 -13.25
C VAL A 272 -24.32 -18.60 -12.63
N SER A 273 -24.87 -19.11 -11.53
CA SER A 273 -25.89 -18.43 -10.75
C SER A 273 -25.28 -17.29 -9.92
N THR A 274 -24.60 -16.32 -10.52
CA THR A 274 -24.14 -15.12 -9.81
C THR A 274 -25.25 -14.08 -9.80
N GLN A 275 -25.70 -13.72 -8.60
CA GLN A 275 -26.76 -12.77 -8.25
C GLN A 275 -27.12 -11.71 -9.31
N LYS A 276 -28.43 -11.51 -9.52
CA LYS A 276 -28.98 -10.45 -10.38
C LYS A 276 -29.39 -9.26 -9.53
N VAL A 277 -28.59 -8.18 -9.52
CA VAL A 277 -29.03 -6.90 -8.95
C VAL A 277 -29.74 -6.10 -10.03
N LYS A 278 -31.04 -5.92 -9.88
CA LYS A 278 -31.87 -5.10 -10.78
C LYS A 278 -32.01 -3.72 -10.16
N ALA A 279 -31.24 -2.74 -10.63
CA ALA A 279 -31.42 -1.36 -10.21
C ALA A 279 -32.66 -0.79 -10.93
N GLN A 280 -33.76 -0.63 -10.20
CA GLN A 280 -34.89 0.18 -10.65
C GLN A 280 -34.67 1.61 -10.16
N GLN A 281 -34.58 2.56 -11.09
CA GLN A 281 -34.79 3.96 -10.74
C GLN A 281 -36.25 4.12 -10.31
N PHE A 282 -36.49 4.83 -9.21
CA PHE A 282 -37.85 5.29 -8.92
C PHE A 282 -38.33 6.10 -10.11
N PRO A 283 -39.54 5.87 -10.64
CA PRO A 283 -40.10 6.73 -11.66
C PRO A 283 -40.08 8.15 -11.12
N THR A 284 -39.35 9.03 -11.79
CA THR A 284 -39.37 10.46 -11.50
C THR A 284 -40.82 10.89 -11.67
N SER A 285 -41.44 11.40 -10.60
CA SER A 285 -42.82 11.88 -10.63
C SER A 285 -43.05 12.72 -11.87
N ALA A 286 -44.16 12.48 -12.56
CA ALA A 286 -44.53 13.21 -13.76
C ALA A 286 -44.40 14.71 -13.49
N THR A 287 -43.57 15.39 -14.29
CA THR A 287 -43.55 16.85 -14.32
C THR A 287 -44.93 17.30 -14.78
N THR A 288 -45.71 17.85 -13.85
CA THR A 288 -46.97 18.52 -14.19
C THR A 288 -46.60 19.73 -15.03
N THR A 289 -46.88 19.67 -16.33
CA THR A 289 -46.98 20.84 -17.22
C THR A 289 -48.06 21.79 -16.74
#